data_AF-A0A933IDC6-F1
#
_entry.id   AF-A0A933IDC6-F1
#
_cell.length_a   1.000
_cell.length_b   1.000
_cell.length_c   1.000
_cell.angle_alpha   90.00
_cell.angle_beta   90.00
_cell.angle_gamma   90.00
#
_symmetry.space_group_name_H-M   'P 1'
#
loop_
_entity.id
_entity.type
_entity.pdbx_description
1 polymer ?
#
loop_
_entity_poly.entity_id
_entity_poly.type
_entity_poly.pdbx_seq_one_letter_code
_entity_poly.pdbx_strand_id
1 'polypeptide(L)' 'MSYSVDANSLPHVRMLSEGEGFLEIYREVTARFPVRGNLVPDAHLAALLRQHGVRRLYTVDRD' A
#
# COMPACT_ATOMS: atom_id res chain seq x y z
N MET A 1 -27.57 -13.24 11.49
CA MET A 1 -27.22 -13.67 10.13
C MET A 1 -26.48 -12.52 9.47
N SER A 2 -25.15 -12.48 9.61
CA SER A 2 -24.32 -11.39 9.10
C SER A 2 -24.00 -11.66 7.63
N TYR A 3 -24.51 -10.83 6.73
CA TYR A 3 -24.07 -10.84 5.33
C TYR A 3 -22.63 -10.34 5.30
N SER A 4 -21.69 -11.24 5.01
CA SER A 4 -20.34 -10.81 4.63
C SER A 4 -20.44 -10.28 3.21
N VAL A 5 -20.52 -8.96 3.07
CA VAL A 5 -20.39 -8.31 1.76
C VAL A 5 -18.93 -8.53 1.33
N ASP A 6 -18.72 -9.14 0.17
CA ASP A 6 -17.38 -9.17 -0.41
C ASP A 6 -17.00 -7.73 -0.74
N ALA A 7 -16.06 -7.16 0.01
CA ALA A 7 -15.65 -5.78 -0.18
C ALA A 7 -15.15 -5.53 -1.61
N ASN A 8 -14.60 -6.54 -2.29
CA ASN A 8 -14.12 -6.42 -3.66
C ASN A 8 -15.25 -6.37 -4.71
N SER A 9 -16.48 -6.74 -4.32
CA SER A 9 -17.66 -6.65 -5.19
C SER A 9 -18.28 -5.24 -5.25
N LEU A 10 -17.81 -4.31 -4.41
CA LEU A 10 -18.30 -2.95 -4.35
C LEU A 10 -17.65 -2.07 -5.42
N PRO A 11 -18.40 -1.24 -6.17
CA PRO A 11 -17.86 -0.45 -7.28
C PRO A 11 -16.88 0.65 -6.83
N HIS A 12 -16.87 1.00 -5.55
CA HIS A 12 -15.99 2.02 -4.96
C HIS A 12 -14.77 1.42 -4.26
N VAL A 13 -14.62 0.09 -4.26
CA VAL A 13 -13.45 -0.60 -3.73
C VAL A 13 -12.60 -1.07 -4.90
N ARG A 14 -11.30 -0.85 -4.78
CA ARG A 14 -10.32 -1.37 -5.75
C ARG A 14 -9.19 -2.00 -4.96
N MET A 15 -8.91 -3.27 -5.26
CA MET A 15 -7.73 -3.94 -4.73
C MET A 15 -6.49 -3.42 -5.47
N LEU A 16 -5.48 -3.00 -4.70
CA LEU A 16 -4.19 -2.59 -5.26
C LEU A 16 -3.26 -3.80 -5.26
N SER A 17 -2.50 -3.95 -6.34
CA SER A 17 -1.43 -4.94 -6.47
C SER A 17 -0.19 -4.26 -7.04
N GLU A 18 0.96 -4.90 -6.88
CA GLU A 18 2.18 -4.48 -7.57
C GLU A 18 1.94 -4.52 -9.08
N GLY A 19 2.31 -3.43 -9.76
CA GLY A 19 2.36 -3.35 -11.22
C GLY A 19 3.81 -3.32 -11.73
N GLU A 20 3.95 -3.22 -13.05
CA GLU A 20 5.25 -2.95 -13.69
C GLU A 20 5.87 -1.66 -13.12
N GLY A 21 7.19 -1.68 -12.89
CA GLY A 21 7.91 -0.55 -12.30
C GLY A 21 7.83 -0.45 -10.77
N PHE A 22 7.13 -1.38 -10.09
CA PHE A 22 6.97 -1.34 -8.63
C PHE A 22 8.31 -1.38 -7.92
N LEU A 23 9.23 -2.25 -8.37
CA LEU A 23 10.51 -2.47 -7.70
C LEU A 23 11.39 -1.21 -7.74
N GLU A 24 11.34 -0.44 -8.81
CA GLU A 24 12.03 0.84 -8.96
C GLU A 24 11.50 1.86 -7.95
N ILE A 25 10.18 1.97 -7.83
CA ILE A 25 9.53 2.84 -6.85
C ILE A 25 9.88 2.41 -5.42
N TYR A 26 9.83 1.10 -5.13
CA TYR A 26 10.19 0.56 -3.82
C TYR A 26 11.65 0.84 -3.47
N ARG A 27 12.58 0.71 -4.43
CA ARG A 27 13.98 1.11 -4.26
C ARG A 27 14.11 2.61 -3.96
N GLU A 28 13.37 3.48 -4.64
CA GLU A 28 13.39 4.91 -4.34
C GLU A 28 12.87 5.25 -2.94
N VAL A 29 11.82 4.55 -2.48
CA VAL A 29 11.27 4.72 -1.13
C VAL A 29 12.28 4.29 -0.08
N THR A 30 12.87 3.10 -0.26
CA THR A 30 13.81 2.51 0.68
C THR A 30 15.22 3.13 0.62
N ALA A 31 15.56 3.88 -0.44
CA ALA A 31 16.85 4.56 -0.57
C ALA A 31 17.04 5.72 0.42
N ARG A 32 15.96 6.27 0.99
CA ARG A 32 16.03 7.49 1.82
C ARG A 32 16.46 7.22 3.26
N PHE A 33 16.33 5.99 3.74
CA PHE A 33 16.66 5.59 5.11
C PHE A 33 16.79 4.06 5.21
N PRO A 34 17.55 3.51 6.16
CA PRO A 34 17.61 2.07 6.35
C PRO A 34 16.23 1.48 6.71
N VAL A 35 15.67 0.67 5.83
CA VAL A 35 14.39 -0.02 6.05
C VAL A 35 14.65 -1.43 6.58
N ARG A 36 14.23 -1.70 7.81
CA ARG A 36 14.35 -3.01 8.49
C ARG A 36 13.19 -3.23 9.46
N GLY A 37 12.92 -4.49 9.79
CA GLY A 37 11.85 -4.85 10.73
C GLY A 37 10.49 -4.35 10.25
N ASN A 38 9.75 -3.70 11.15
CA ASN A 38 8.39 -3.20 10.87
C ASN A 38 8.33 -2.16 9.75
N LEU A 39 9.43 -1.48 9.43
CA LEU A 39 9.44 -0.50 8.32
C LEU A 39 9.39 -1.15 6.93
N VAL A 40 9.68 -2.45 6.81
CA VAL A 40 9.64 -3.16 5.51
C VAL A 40 8.22 -3.16 4.93
N PRO A 41 7.18 -3.63 5.64
CA PRO A 41 5.81 -3.55 5.15
C PRO A 41 5.33 -2.11 4.95
N ASP A 42 5.75 -1.15 5.79
CA ASP A 42 5.36 0.26 5.62
C ASP A 42 5.94 0.88 4.36
N ALA A 43 7.22 0.61 4.08
CA ALA A 43 7.87 1.03 2.84
C ALA A 43 7.22 0.37 1.62
N HIS A 44 6.80 -0.89 1.75
CA HIS A 44 6.11 -1.61 0.69
C HIS A 44 4.74 -0.98 0.41
N LEU A 45 3.97 -0.70 1.46
CA LEU A 45 2.69 0.01 1.36
C LEU A 45 2.87 1.41 0.77
N ALA A 46 3.86 2.17 1.22
CA ALA A 46 4.17 3.50 0.69
C ALA A 46 4.51 3.46 -0.81
N ALA A 47 5.29 2.48 -1.25
CA ALA A 47 5.60 2.28 -2.66
C ALA A 47 4.35 1.92 -3.48
N LEU A 48 3.49 1.04 -2.94
CA LEU A 48 2.24 0.62 -3.59
C LEU A 48 1.29 1.81 -3.75
N LEU A 49 1.06 2.57 -2.69
CA LEU A 49 0.24 3.77 -2.72
C LEU A 49 0.78 4.80 -3.73
N ARG A 50 2.11 4.98 -3.76
CA ARG A 50 2.77 5.88 -4.71
C ARG A 50 2.61 5.42 -6.17
N GLN A 51 2.77 4.13 -6.47
CA GLN A 51 2.57 3.57 -7.81
C GLN A 51 1.14 3.81 -8.32
N HIS A 52 0.15 3.72 -7.43
CA HIS A 52 -1.26 3.94 -7.76
C HIS A 52 -1.72 5.40 -7.63
N GLY A 53 -0.79 6.34 -7.39
CA GLY A 53 -1.10 7.78 -7.27
C GLY A 53 -1.95 8.15 -6.05
N VAL A 54 -2.03 7.26 -5.05
CA VAL A 54 -2.77 7.49 -3.81
C VAL A 54 -1.97 8.45 -2.92
N ARG A 55 -2.58 9.59 -2.61
CA ARG A 55 -1.95 10.67 -1.83
C ARG A 55 -2.50 10.84 -0.41
N ARG A 56 -3.51 10.05 -0.05
CA ARG A 56 -4.14 10.08 1.28
C ARG A 56 -4.35 8.65 1.74
N LEU A 57 -3.76 8.33 2.89
CA LEU A 57 -3.97 7.07 3.59
C LEU A 57 -4.75 7.37 4.87
N TYR A 58 -5.84 6.64 5.08
CA TYR A 58 -6.53 6.61 6.37
C TYR A 58 -6.07 5.35 7.09
N THR A 59 -5.37 5.50 8.20
CA THR A 59 -4.91 4.40 9.05
C THR A 59 -5.16 4.76 10.51
N VAL A 60 -5.45 3.75 11.33
CA VAL A 60 -5.49 3.88 12.79
C VAL A 60 -4.08 3.73 13.37
N ASP A 61 -3.19 3.14 12.58
CA ASP A 61 -1.78 2.99 12.91
C ASP A 61 -1.10 4.34 13.08
N ARG A 62 -0.21 4.45 14.07
CA ARG A 62 0.47 5.71 14.42
C ARG A 62 1.97 5.66 14.17
N ASP A 63 2.44 4.52 13.71
CA ASP A 63 3.84 4.17 13.51
C ASP A 63 4.45 4.95 12.33
#